data_AF-A0A914PCX4-F1
#
_entry.id   AF-A0A914PCX4-F1
#
_cell.length_a   1.000
_cell.length_b   1.000
_cell.length_c   1.000
_cell.angle_alpha   90.00
_cell.angle_beta   90.00
_cell.angle_gamma   90.00
#
_symmetry.space_group_name_H-M   'P 1'
#
loop_
_entity.id
_entity.type
_entity.pdbx_description
1 polymer ?
#
loop_
_entity_poly.entity_id
_entity_poly.type
_entity_poly.pdbx_seq_one_letter_code
_entity_poly.pdbx_strand_id
1 'polypeptide(L)'
;MVYCAQGSVDAYIEYGLHSWDIAAAVVIYQEAGGIIIDPTGKPFNLMSRKILCASTESLAKEISQLFTHVEFEPEGDKMDDVEAHST
;
A
#
# COMPACT_ATOMS: atom_id res chain seq x y z
N MET A 1 10.08 -3.90 -1.41
CA MET A 1 9.40 -4.42 -0.20
C MET A 1 10.16 -5.55 0.50
N VAL A 2 10.59 -6.63 -0.18
CA VAL A 2 11.33 -7.74 0.49
C VAL A 2 12.64 -7.28 1.15
N TYR A 3 13.37 -6.33 0.56
CA TYR A 3 14.55 -5.74 1.20
C TYR A 3 14.23 -4.96 2.49
N CYS A 4 13.04 -4.36 2.58
CA CYS A 4 12.56 -3.83 3.86
C CYS A 4 12.30 -4.98 4.83
N ALA A 5 11.71 -6.09 4.37
CA ALA A 5 11.38 -7.23 5.23
C ALA A 5 12.64 -7.84 5.85
N GLN A 6 13.71 -7.87 5.06
CA GLN A 6 15.05 -8.31 5.47
C GLN A 6 15.76 -7.32 6.40
N GLY A 7 15.25 -6.09 6.56
CA GLY A 7 15.90 -5.03 7.34
C GLY A 7 17.08 -4.35 6.64
N SER A 8 17.21 -4.49 5.31
CA SER A 8 18.23 -3.78 4.53
C SER A 8 17.80 -2.37 4.12
N VAL A 9 16.50 -2.08 4.20
CA VAL A 9 15.91 -0.77 3.87
C VAL A 9 14.88 -0.42 4.95
N ASP A 10 14.96 0.78 5.51
CA ASP A 10 14.10 1.17 6.63
C ASP A 10 12.66 1.48 6.24
N ALA A 11 12.44 2.02 5.03
CA ALA A 11 11.11 2.33 4.52
C ALA A 11 11.01 2.29 2.99
N TYR A 12 9.81 1.99 2.51
CA TYR A 12 9.43 1.97 1.10
C TYR A 12 8.09 2.65 0.91
N ILE A 13 8.00 3.56 -0.05
CA ILE A 13 6.78 4.30 -0.38
C ILE A 13 6.59 4.27 -1.90
N GLU A 14 5.38 3.94 -2.33
CA GLU A 14 5.04 4.02 -3.75
C GLU A 14 3.55 4.31 -3.96
N TYR A 15 3.27 5.01 -5.05
CA TYR A 15 1.93 5.36 -5.50
C TYR A 15 1.72 4.81 -6.92
N GLY A 16 0.52 4.33 -7.21
CA GLY A 16 0.12 3.84 -8.53
C GLY A 16 0.32 2.34 -8.76
N LEU A 17 0.85 1.60 -7.78
CA LEU A 17 0.95 0.14 -7.85
C LEU A 17 -0.43 -0.51 -7.95
N HIS A 18 -0.49 -1.63 -8.66
CA HIS A 18 -1.69 -2.44 -8.74
C HIS A 18 -1.76 -3.46 -7.60
N SER A 19 -2.96 -3.91 -7.24
CA SER A 19 -3.16 -4.82 -6.10
C SER A 19 -2.33 -6.11 -6.20
N TRP A 20 -2.15 -6.63 -7.42
CA TRP A 20 -1.34 -7.84 -7.66
C TRP A 20 0.16 -7.65 -7.39
N ASP A 21 0.69 -6.43 -7.56
CA ASP A 21 2.11 -6.14 -7.31
C ASP A 21 2.43 -6.14 -5.80
N ILE A 22 1.43 -5.84 -4.96
CA ILE A 22 1.62 -5.64 -3.52
C ILE A 22 1.04 -6.79 -2.66
N ALA A 23 0.07 -7.56 -3.16
CA ALA A 23 -0.63 -8.58 -2.37
C ALA A 23 0.32 -9.59 -1.70
N ALA A 24 1.27 -10.14 -2.45
CA ALA A 24 2.24 -11.10 -1.90
C ALA A 24 3.21 -10.43 -0.92
N ALA A 25 3.63 -9.20 -1.22
CA ALA A 25 4.59 -8.47 -0.40
C ALA A 25 4.01 -8.06 0.96
N VAL A 26 2.72 -7.73 1.02
CA VAL A 26 2.01 -7.40 2.26
C VAL A 26 2.07 -8.55 3.25
N VAL A 27 1.76 -9.77 2.79
CA VAL A 27 1.81 -10.97 3.65
C VAL A 27 3.23 -11.20 4.18
N ILE A 28 4.23 -11.18 3.29
CA ILE A 28 5.63 -11.39 3.68
C ILE A 28 6.07 -10.34 4.72
N TYR A 29 5.71 -9.08 4.51
CA TYR A 29 6.17 -7.99 5.35
C TYR A 29 5.45 -7.98 6.71
N GLN A 30 4.18 -8.35 6.75
CA GLN A 30 3.42 -8.54 8.00
C GLN A 30 3.99 -9.69 8.84
N GLU A 31 4.32 -10.83 8.23
CA GLU A 31 4.94 -11.98 8.92
C GLU A 31 6.36 -11.67 9.40
N ALA A 32 7.08 -10.79 8.71
CA ALA A 32 8.37 -10.27 9.18
C ALA A 32 8.24 -9.29 10.36
N GLY A 33 7.02 -8.91 10.77
CA GLY A 33 6.75 -7.96 11.85
C GLY A 33 6.87 -6.49 11.44
N GLY A 34 6.90 -6.20 10.13
CA GLY A 34 6.97 -4.84 9.60
C GLY A 34 5.63 -4.10 9.63
N ILE A 35 5.68 -2.77 9.55
CA ILE A 35 4.49 -1.91 9.56
C ILE A 35 4.10 -1.52 8.14
N ILE A 36 2.82 -1.71 7.80
CA ILE A 36 2.25 -1.29 6.51
C ILE A 36 1.08 -0.36 6.77
N ILE A 37 1.12 0.82 6.16
CA ILE A 37 0.04 1.81 6.20
C ILE A 37 -0.18 2.43 4.82
N ASP A 38 -1.26 3.17 4.66
CA ASP A 38 -1.39 4.09 3.53
C ASP A 38 -0.44 5.28 3.76
N PRO A 39 0.27 5.78 2.73
CA PRO A 39 1.10 6.98 2.84
C PRO A 39 0.40 8.19 3.46
N THR A 40 -0.93 8.30 3.33
CA THR A 40 -1.75 9.36 3.93
C THR A 40 -1.98 9.21 5.44
N GLY A 41 -1.37 8.20 6.08
CA GLY A 41 -1.53 7.90 7.51
C GLY A 41 -2.80 7.10 7.85
N LYS A 42 -3.56 6.68 6.84
CA LYS A 42 -4.74 5.81 6.99
C LYS A 42 -4.32 4.34 7.11
N PRO A 43 -5.21 3.46 7.63
CA PRO A 43 -4.99 2.02 7.55
C PRO A 43 -4.74 1.59 6.10
N PHE A 44 -3.83 0.62 5.93
CA PHE A 44 -3.50 0.09 4.60
C PHE A 44 -4.74 -0.46 3.89
N ASN A 45 -4.92 -0.08 2.63
CA ASN A 45 -5.96 -0.59 1.75
C ASN A 45 -5.32 -1.12 0.47
N LEU A 46 -5.50 -2.40 0.18
CA LEU A 46 -4.95 -3.07 -1.00
C LEU A 46 -5.39 -2.40 -2.32
N MET A 47 -6.59 -1.84 -2.35
CA MET A 47 -7.18 -1.26 -3.55
C MET A 47 -6.88 0.23 -3.71
N SER A 48 -6.29 0.91 -2.71
CA SER A 48 -6.06 2.36 -2.77
C SER A 48 -4.90 2.75 -3.70
N ARG A 49 -4.16 1.77 -4.24
CA ARG A 49 -2.98 1.96 -5.11
C ARG A 49 -1.87 2.79 -4.46
N LYS A 50 -1.78 2.75 -3.14
CA LYS A 50 -0.78 3.47 -2.36
C LYS A 50 -0.30 2.56 -1.23
N ILE A 51 1.00 2.56 -0.98
CA ILE A 51 1.57 1.75 0.08
C ILE A 51 2.77 2.44 0.71
N LEU A 52 2.86 2.34 2.03
CA LEU A 52 4.01 2.72 2.82
C LEU A 52 4.37 1.55 3.74
N CYS A 53 5.55 0.99 3.53
CA CYS A 53 6.18 0.01 4.40
C CYS A 53 7.25 0.71 5.22
N ALA A 54 7.30 0.48 6.53
CA ALA A 54 8.36 0.98 7.39
C ALA A 54 8.74 -0.04 8.46
N SER A 55 9.99 0.02 8.90
CA SER A 55 10.53 -0.83 9.98
C SER A 55 9.87 -0.55 11.34
N THR A 56 9.36 0.67 11.55
CA THR A 56 8.66 1.06 12.79
C THR A 56 7.47 1.98 12.52
N GLU A 57 6.51 1.99 13.44
CA GLU A 57 5.33 2.86 13.35
C GLU A 57 5.69 4.35 13.44
N SER A 58 6.71 4.69 14.26
CA SER A 58 7.20 6.07 14.37
C SER A 58 7.73 6.58 13.03
N LEU A 59 8.54 5.76 12.35
CA LEU A 59 9.09 6.10 11.04
C LEU A 59 7.96 6.22 9.99
N ALA A 60 6.99 5.31 10.03
CA ALA A 60 5.84 5.37 9.12
C ALA A 60 5.07 6.69 9.25
N LYS A 61 4.82 7.14 10.49
CA LYS A 61 4.16 8.42 10.78
C LYS A 61 4.98 9.62 10.34
N GLU A 62 6.29 9.62 10.60
CA GLU A 62 7.17 10.71 10.19
C GLU A 62 7.19 10.85 8.66
N ILE A 63 7.36 9.73 7.94
CA ILE A 63 7.34 9.71 6.47
C ILE A 63 5.99 10.20 5.94
N SER A 64 4.87 9.78 6.54
CA SER A 64 3.54 10.23 6.10
C SER A 64 3.37 11.76 6.15
N GLN A 65 4.08 12.46 7.04
CA GLN A 65 3.99 13.91 7.19
C GLN A 65 4.95 14.68 6.26
N LEU A 66 5.94 14.01 5.67
CA LEU A 66 6.98 14.64 4.85
C LEU A 66 6.60 14.77 3.38
N PHE A 67 5.76 13.88 2.86
CA PHE A 67 5.45 13.80 1.43
C PHE A 67 4.11 14.45 1.09
N THR A 68 4.03 15.05 -0.10
CA THR A 68 2.74 15.43 -0.70
C THR A 68 2.12 14.19 -1.35
N HIS A 69 0.87 13.88 -1.00
CA HIS A 69 0.21 12.67 -1.48
C HIS A 69 -0.45 12.90 -2.84
N VAL A 70 -0.30 11.92 -3.72
CA VAL A 70 -1.03 11.86 -4.99
C VAL A 70 -2.22 10.92 -4.81
N GLU A 71 -3.40 11.40 -5.21
CA GLU A 71 -4.62 10.59 -5.22
C GLU A 71 -4.69 9.80 -6.53
N PHE A 72 -4.97 8.51 -6.39
CA PHE A 72 -5.21 7.60 -7.50
C PHE A 72 -6.60 7.00 -7.34
N GLU A 73 -7.27 6.75 -8.47
CA GLU A 73 -8.54 6.02 -8.46
C GLU A 73 -8.32 4.61 -7.91
N PRO A 74 -9.09 4.20 -6.88
CA PRO A 74 -8.99 2.85 -6.34
C PRO A 74 -9.31 1.81 -7.40
N GLU A 75 -8.65 0.66 -7.29
CA GLU A 75 -9.02 -0.49 -8.12
C GLU A 75 -10.40 -1.02 -7.71
N GLY A 76 -11.23 -1.36 -8.69
CA GLY A 76 -12.51 -2.02 -8.45
C GLY A 76 -13.68 -1.10 -8.09
N ASP A 77 -13.52 0.23 -8.10
CA ASP A 77 -14.63 1.18 -7.84
C ASP A 77 -15.64 1.30 -9.01
N LYS A 78 -15.51 0.45 -10.03
CA LYS A 78 -16.56 0.20 -11.04
C LYS A 78 -17.55 -0.85 -10.53
N MET A 79 -18.24 -0.54 -9.44
CA MET A 79 -19.47 -1.23 -9.10
C MET A 79 -20.59 -0.62 -9.96
N ASP A 80 -20.64 -0.92 -11.28
CA ASP A 80 -21.81 -0.65 -12.17
C ASP A 80 -21.68 -1.11 -13.64
N ASP A 81 -20.66 -1.88 -14.06
CA ASP A 81 -20.59 -2.39 -15.46
C ASP A 81 -20.95 -3.90 -15.60
N VAL A 82 -21.47 -4.56 -14.55
CA VAL A 82 -21.77 -6.02 -14.55
C VAL A 82 -23.21 -6.35 -15.00
N GLU A 83 -24.10 -5.37 -15.24
CA GLU A 83 -25.44 -5.64 -15.79
C GLU A 83 -25.53 -5.61 -17.33
N ALA A 84 -24.47 -5.26 -18.07
CA ALA A 84 -24.58 -5.03 -19.52
C ALA A 84 -24.35 -6.27 -20.43
N HIS A 85 -24.03 -7.45 -19.88
CA HIS A 85 -23.81 -8.66 -20.69
C HIS A 85 -24.69 -9.85 -20.27
N SER A 86 -25.96 -9.55 -20.00
CA SER A 86 -27.05 -10.54 -20.04
C SER A 86 -27.94 -10.29 -21.25
N THR A 87 -27.48 -10.65 -22.45
CA THR A 87 -28.34 -10.90 -23.63
C THR A 87 -27.66 -11.91 -24.53
#